data_AF-A0A1V6BWT5-F1
#
_entry.id   AF-A0A1V6BWT5-F1
#
_cell.length_a   1.000
_cell.length_b   1.000
_cell.length_c   1.000
_cell.angle_alpha   90.00
_cell.angle_beta   90.00
_cell.angle_gamma   90.00
#
_symmetry.space_group_name_H-M   'P 1'
#
loop_
_entity.id
_entity.type
_entity.pdbx_description
1 polymer ?
#
loop_
_entity_poly.entity_id
_entity_poly.type
_entity_poly.pdbx_seq_one_letter_code
_entity_poly.pdbx_strand_id
1 'polypeptide(L)'
;MANADNIKSIISEIQTHYDKNLNSKYVKNLSLKLDIPATINQDKNIVLVNDLIYIDSKGSIEDLYNGIRAVNYYVKEIEKNVLPHLSNYASSVVSTNENDKILQQMAIKNYPMNIQILKDMIQKLFIFVYDFDKLNFSKEPAYLKVRNFSELEEMYLSGNK
;
A
#
# COMPACT_ATOMS: atom_id res chain seq x y z
N MET A 1 12.40 3.31 -19.38
CA MET A 1 12.78 1.96 -18.91
C MET A 1 12.59 1.92 -17.41
N ALA A 2 12.07 0.82 -16.85
CA ALA A 2 11.99 0.64 -15.41
C ALA A 2 13.42 0.55 -14.85
N ASN A 3 13.79 1.50 -13.99
CA ASN A 3 15.08 1.53 -13.29
C ASN A 3 14.81 1.70 -11.78
N ALA A 4 15.84 1.48 -10.96
CA ALA A 4 15.73 1.55 -9.51
C ALA A 4 15.21 2.92 -9.04
N ASP A 5 15.56 4.01 -9.72
CA ASP A 5 15.13 5.36 -9.36
C ASP A 5 13.61 5.55 -9.53
N ASN A 6 13.01 5.00 -10.59
CA ASN A 6 11.56 5.02 -10.77
C ASN A 6 10.83 4.28 -9.65
N ILE A 7 11.37 3.14 -9.20
CA ILE A 7 10.83 2.37 -8.08
C ILE A 7 10.93 3.18 -6.78
N LYS A 8 12.09 3.78 -6.50
CA LYS A 8 12.28 4.63 -5.31
C LYS A 8 11.35 5.85 -5.32
N SER A 9 11.18 6.49 -6.48
CA SER A 9 10.28 7.64 -6.64
C SER A 9 8.83 7.27 -6.33
N ILE A 10 8.31 6.18 -6.91
CA ILE A 10 6.91 5.78 -6.63
C ILE A 10 6.72 5.32 -5.18
N ILE A 11 7.71 4.71 -4.55
CA ILE A 11 7.61 4.36 -3.12
C ILE A 11 7.56 5.64 -2.26
N SER A 12 8.41 6.63 -2.56
CA SER A 12 8.37 7.93 -1.86
C SER A 12 7.01 8.64 -2.03
N GLU A 13 6.41 8.56 -3.22
CA GLU A 13 5.04 9.04 -3.48
C GLU A 13 3.98 8.27 -2.66
N ILE A 14 4.09 6.94 -2.61
CA ILE A 14 3.22 6.07 -1.80
C ILE A 14 3.30 6.41 -0.31
N GLN A 15 4.51 6.54 0.23
CA GLN A 15 4.75 6.88 1.63
C GLN A 15 4.17 8.25 1.98
N THR A 16 4.43 9.24 1.12
CA THR A 16 3.86 10.59 1.28
C THR A 16 2.33 10.57 1.27
N HIS A 17 1.72 9.80 0.37
CA HIS A 17 0.27 9.65 0.32
C HIS A 17 -0.27 8.93 1.55
N TYR A 18 0.38 7.84 1.96
CA TYR A 18 0.01 7.07 3.14
C TYR A 18 0.02 7.95 4.40
N ASP A 19 1.12 8.66 4.66
CA ASP A 19 1.25 9.50 5.86
C ASP A 19 0.25 10.65 5.90
N LYS A 20 0.04 11.33 4.78
CA LYS A 20 -0.88 12.48 4.72
C LYS A 20 -2.35 12.08 4.77
N ASN A 21 -2.71 10.94 4.17
CA ASN A 21 -4.10 10.64 3.87
C ASN A 21 -4.65 9.41 4.58
N LEU A 22 -3.81 8.44 4.96
CA LEU A 22 -4.23 7.14 5.48
C LEU A 22 -3.69 6.85 6.89
N ASN A 23 -2.61 7.52 7.30
CA ASN A 23 -1.98 7.43 8.63
C ASN A 23 -1.97 8.78 9.36
N SER A 24 -2.76 9.75 8.90
CA SER A 24 -2.85 11.07 9.54
C SER A 24 -3.55 10.99 10.91
N LYS A 25 -3.35 12.02 11.75
CA LYS A 25 -4.00 12.12 13.07
C LYS A 25 -5.54 11.95 13.03
N TYR A 26 -6.16 12.24 11.89
CA TYR A 26 -7.61 12.21 11.71
C TYR A 26 -8.17 10.81 11.41
N VAL A 27 -7.38 9.95 10.74
CA VAL A 27 -7.86 8.64 10.27
C VAL A 27 -7.02 7.45 10.74
N LYS A 28 -5.89 7.69 11.41
CA LYS A 28 -5.02 6.62 11.95
C LYS A 28 -5.75 5.64 12.87
N ASN A 29 -6.83 6.08 13.55
CA ASN A 29 -7.62 5.19 14.41
C ASN A 29 -8.47 4.19 13.63
N LEU A 30 -8.65 4.38 12.31
CA LEU A 30 -9.35 3.41 11.46
C LEU A 30 -8.53 2.15 11.25
N SER A 31 -7.21 2.28 11.10
CA SER A 31 -6.31 1.13 10.92
C SER A 31 -6.19 0.26 12.18
N LEU A 32 -6.39 0.84 13.37
CA LEU A 32 -6.42 0.11 14.65
C LEU A 32 -7.59 -0.87 14.77
N LYS A 33 -8.59 -0.79 13.88
CA LYS A 33 -9.76 -1.68 13.88
C LYS A 33 -9.54 -2.94 13.05
N LEU A 34 -8.41 -3.04 12.37
CA LEU A 34 -8.08 -4.14 11.49
C LEU A 34 -7.31 -5.21 12.27
N ASP A 35 -7.75 -6.45 12.15
CA ASP A 35 -7.01 -7.60 12.65
C ASP A 35 -6.03 -8.09 11.57
N ILE A 36 -4.86 -7.45 11.53
CA ILE A 36 -3.82 -7.74 10.53
C ILE A 36 -2.74 -8.62 11.18
N PRO A 37 -2.41 -9.78 10.59
CA PRO A 37 -1.31 -10.62 11.08
C PRO A 37 0.00 -9.84 11.22
N ALA A 38 0.79 -10.16 12.25
CA ALA A 38 2.03 -9.45 12.54
C ALA A 38 3.00 -9.45 11.35
N THR A 39 3.10 -10.56 10.61
CA THR A 39 3.93 -10.67 9.41
C THR A 39 3.47 -9.71 8.31
N ILE A 40 2.18 -9.62 8.03
CA ILE A 40 1.63 -8.67 7.06
C ILE A 40 1.88 -7.22 7.51
N ASN A 41 1.75 -6.94 8.81
CA ASN A 41 2.06 -5.62 9.36
C ASN A 41 3.54 -5.25 9.21
N GLN A 42 4.46 -6.20 9.32
CA GLN A 42 5.89 -5.99 9.09
C GLN A 42 6.17 -5.78 7.61
N ASP A 43 5.68 -6.68 6.76
CA ASP A 43 5.96 -6.66 5.32
C ASP A 43 5.39 -5.40 4.64
N LYS A 44 4.18 -4.95 5.01
CA LYS A 44 3.59 -3.74 4.39
C LYS A 44 4.46 -2.49 4.63
N ASN A 45 5.20 -2.44 5.73
CA ASN A 45 6.04 -1.29 6.08
C ASN A 45 7.25 -1.15 5.15
N ILE A 46 7.67 -2.23 4.46
CA ILE A 46 8.68 -2.18 3.40
C ILE A 46 8.31 -1.12 2.35
N VAL A 47 7.03 -1.01 2.03
CA VAL A 47 6.51 -0.06 1.04
C VAL A 47 5.95 1.20 1.70
N LEU A 48 5.25 1.08 2.84
CA LEU A 48 4.49 2.19 3.41
C LEU A 48 5.26 3.11 4.35
N VAL A 49 6.38 2.65 4.95
CA VAL A 49 7.01 3.36 6.07
C VAL A 49 8.54 3.42 5.97
N ASN A 50 9.19 2.39 5.44
CA ASN A 50 10.66 2.30 5.49
C ASN A 50 11.34 3.38 4.63
N ASP A 51 12.15 4.23 5.27
CA ASP A 51 12.86 5.35 4.60
C ASP A 51 13.99 4.89 3.65
N LEU A 52 14.57 3.70 3.89
CA LEU A 52 15.70 3.16 3.16
C LEU A 52 15.30 1.91 2.38
N ILE A 53 15.33 2.03 1.05
CA ILE A 53 15.03 0.93 0.13
C ILE A 53 16.21 0.71 -0.79
N TYR A 54 16.92 -0.39 -0.54
CA TYR A 54 17.99 -0.88 -1.41
C TYR A 54 17.34 -1.67 -2.55
N ILE A 55 17.80 -1.44 -3.78
CA ILE A 55 17.32 -2.12 -5.00
C ILE A 55 18.55 -2.55 -5.78
N ASP A 56 19.34 -3.42 -5.16
CA ASP A 56 20.66 -3.82 -5.62
C ASP A 56 20.83 -5.34 -5.69
N SER A 57 19.84 -6.10 -5.21
CA SER A 57 19.92 -7.54 -5.07
C SER A 57 18.57 -8.21 -5.31
N LYS A 58 18.59 -9.50 -5.66
CA LYS A 58 17.36 -10.30 -5.81
C LYS A 58 16.52 -10.31 -4.53
N GLY A 59 17.16 -10.49 -3.37
CA GLY A 59 16.47 -10.46 -2.07
C GLY A 59 15.70 -9.16 -1.85
N SER A 60 16.29 -8.01 -2.19
CA SER A 60 15.58 -6.74 -2.10
C SER A 60 14.36 -6.63 -3.02
N ILE A 61 14.37 -7.31 -4.16
CA ILE A 61 13.19 -7.39 -5.05
C ILE A 61 12.13 -8.33 -4.48
N GLU A 62 12.53 -9.47 -3.91
CA GLU A 62 11.62 -10.38 -3.20
C GLU A 62 10.90 -9.67 -2.05
N ASP A 63 11.63 -8.86 -1.27
CA ASP A 63 11.09 -8.03 -0.19
C ASP A 63 10.07 -7.01 -0.70
N LEU A 64 10.32 -6.36 -1.85
CA LEU A 64 9.37 -5.45 -2.47
C LEU A 64 8.07 -6.17 -2.88
N TYR A 65 8.16 -7.38 -3.46
CA TYR A 65 6.96 -8.15 -3.77
C TYR A 65 6.19 -8.58 -2.52
N ASN A 66 6.88 -8.94 -1.44
CA ASN A 66 6.25 -9.24 -0.15
C ASN A 66 5.54 -8.00 0.42
N GLY A 67 6.18 -6.84 0.34
CA GLY A 67 5.57 -5.57 0.73
C GLY A 67 4.34 -5.23 -0.10
N ILE A 68 4.39 -5.37 -1.42
CA ILE A 68 3.23 -5.18 -2.32
C ILE A 68 2.08 -6.12 -1.93
N ARG A 69 2.35 -7.41 -1.71
CA ARG A 69 1.34 -8.39 -1.26
C ARG A 69 0.73 -7.98 0.07
N ALA A 70 1.54 -7.55 1.02
CA ALA A 70 1.09 -7.16 2.34
C ALA A 70 0.24 -5.88 2.31
N VAL A 71 0.58 -4.91 1.46
CA VAL A 71 -0.27 -3.72 1.23
C VAL A 71 -1.60 -4.11 0.58
N ASN A 72 -1.61 -5.04 -0.37
CA ASN A 72 -2.86 -5.53 -0.95
C ASN A 72 -3.75 -6.23 0.07
N TYR A 73 -3.18 -7.05 0.96
CA TYR A 73 -3.92 -7.62 2.08
C TYR A 73 -4.50 -6.52 2.97
N TYR A 74 -3.68 -5.54 3.35
CA TYR A 74 -4.09 -4.41 4.17
C TYR A 74 -5.28 -3.64 3.56
N VAL A 75 -5.22 -3.36 2.25
CA VAL A 75 -6.30 -2.70 1.51
C VAL A 75 -7.58 -3.55 1.51
N LYS A 76 -7.48 -4.86 1.27
CA LYS A 76 -8.64 -5.77 1.32
C LYS A 76 -9.32 -5.76 2.69
N GLU A 77 -8.53 -5.75 3.77
CA GLU A 77 -9.07 -5.67 5.13
C GLU A 77 -9.74 -4.31 5.41
N ILE A 78 -9.23 -3.21 4.84
CA ILE A 78 -9.90 -1.91 4.89
C ILE A 78 -11.24 -1.96 4.14
N GLU A 79 -11.24 -2.45 2.91
CA GLU A 79 -12.43 -2.54 2.06
C GLU A 79 -13.52 -3.39 2.71
N LYS A 80 -13.12 -4.47 3.40
CA LYS A 80 -14.03 -5.39 4.09
C LYS A 80 -14.54 -4.85 5.43
N ASN A 81 -13.66 -4.31 6.28
CA ASN A 81 -13.99 -4.07 7.69
C ASN A 81 -14.09 -2.58 8.07
N VAL A 82 -13.58 -1.66 7.23
CA VAL A 82 -13.58 -0.22 7.53
C VAL A 82 -14.55 0.53 6.64
N LEU A 83 -14.45 0.36 5.31
CA LEU A 83 -15.26 1.13 4.36
C LEU A 83 -16.78 1.01 4.60
N PRO A 84 -17.35 -0.18 4.89
CA PRO A 84 -18.78 -0.33 5.14
C PRO A 84 -19.29 0.41 6.38
N HIS A 85 -18.38 0.79 7.29
CA HIS A 85 -18.71 1.41 8.57
C HIS A 85 -18.21 2.87 8.68
N LEU A 86 -17.75 3.48 7.58
CA LEU A 86 -17.19 4.84 7.57
C LEU A 86 -18.17 5.91 8.04
N SER A 87 -19.46 5.80 7.69
CA SER A 87 -20.50 6.74 8.14
C SER A 87 -20.61 6.76 9.66
N ASN A 88 -20.61 5.58 10.29
CA ASN A 88 -20.63 5.45 11.75
C ASN A 88 -19.40 6.11 12.36
N TYR A 89 -18.22 5.95 11.76
CA TYR A 89 -16.99 6.56 12.24
C TYR A 89 -16.98 8.09 12.11
N ALA A 90 -17.55 8.63 11.02
CA ALA A 90 -17.69 10.07 10.84
C ALA A 90 -18.67 10.70 11.85
N SER A 91 -19.76 10.00 12.14
CA SER A 91 -20.76 10.43 13.13
C SER A 91 -20.27 10.32 14.57
N SER A 92 -19.38 9.36 14.86
CA SER A 92 -18.81 9.14 16.20
C SER A 92 -17.59 10.02 16.52
N VAL A 93 -17.27 11.02 15.68
CA VAL A 93 -16.14 11.93 15.95
C VAL A 93 -16.46 12.79 17.17
N VAL A 94 -15.72 12.55 18.25
CA VAL A 94 -15.73 13.37 19.46
C VAL A 94 -14.46 14.22 19.48
N SER A 95 -14.63 15.53 19.29
CA SER A 95 -13.55 16.53 19.40
C SER A 95 -14.09 17.74 20.15
N THR A 96 -13.28 18.28 21.06
CA THR A 96 -13.57 19.53 21.77
C THR A 96 -13.35 20.76 20.89
N ASN A 97 -12.65 20.61 19.77
CA ASN A 97 -12.42 21.64 18.76
C ASN A 97 -13.28 21.35 17.51
N GLU A 98 -14.18 22.28 17.17
CA GLU A 98 -15.07 22.17 16.01
C GLU A 98 -14.31 22.10 14.68
N ASN A 99 -13.19 22.82 14.54
CA ASN A 99 -12.39 22.78 13.33
C ASN A 99 -11.73 21.39 13.14
N ASP A 100 -11.16 20.82 14.20
CA ASP A 100 -10.60 19.46 14.14
C ASP A 100 -11.69 18.42 13.84
N LYS A 101 -12.92 18.62 14.35
CA LYS A 101 -14.07 17.75 14.04
C LYS A 101 -14.40 17.78 12.55
N ILE A 102 -14.49 18.96 11.95
CA ILE A 102 -14.79 19.12 10.52
C ILE A 102 -13.68 18.48 9.68
N LEU A 103 -12.42 18.77 9.99
CA LEU A 103 -11.27 18.19 9.28
C LEU A 103 -11.25 16.66 9.38
N GLN A 104 -11.60 16.11 10.54
CA GLN A 104 -11.69 14.67 10.72
C GLN A 104 -12.83 14.05 9.91
N GLN A 105 -14.02 14.66 9.92
CA GLN A 105 -15.14 14.20 9.11
C GLN A 105 -14.82 14.24 7.60
N MET A 106 -14.15 15.29 7.14
CA MET A 106 -13.69 15.40 5.75
C MET A 106 -12.67 14.31 5.41
N ALA A 107 -11.69 14.07 6.28
CA ALA A 107 -10.69 13.03 6.08
C ALA A 107 -11.33 11.62 6.01
N ILE A 108 -12.30 11.32 6.88
CA ILE A 108 -13.06 10.06 6.87
C ILE A 108 -13.88 9.93 5.58
N LYS A 109 -14.54 11.01 5.14
CA LYS A 109 -15.33 11.02 3.90
C LYS A 109 -14.45 10.78 2.66
N ASN A 110 -13.24 11.31 2.64
CA ASN A 110 -12.29 11.15 1.53
C ASN A 110 -11.52 9.81 1.58
N TYR A 111 -11.63 9.06 2.68
CA TYR A 111 -10.87 7.82 2.89
C TYR A 111 -11.02 6.79 1.76
N PRO A 112 -12.23 6.50 1.22
CA PRO A 112 -12.37 5.55 0.11
C PRO A 112 -11.57 5.96 -1.14
N MET A 113 -11.61 7.25 -1.50
CA MET A 113 -10.87 7.77 -2.65
C MET A 113 -9.36 7.64 -2.41
N ASN A 114 -8.89 7.95 -1.19
CA ASN A 114 -7.48 7.81 -0.84
C ASN A 114 -7.01 6.36 -0.87
N ILE A 115 -7.87 5.39 -0.53
CA ILE A 115 -7.58 3.96 -0.69
C ILE A 115 -7.47 3.58 -2.17
N GLN A 116 -8.35 4.10 -3.02
CA GLN A 116 -8.26 3.86 -4.46
C GLN A 116 -6.96 4.42 -5.05
N ILE A 117 -6.58 5.65 -4.69
CA ILE A 117 -5.30 6.24 -5.10
C ILE A 117 -4.11 5.36 -4.67
N LEU A 118 -4.13 4.84 -3.44
CA LEU A 118 -3.09 3.91 -2.98
C LEU A 118 -3.04 2.65 -3.85
N LYS A 119 -4.18 2.06 -4.20
CA LYS A 119 -4.24 0.86 -5.07
C LYS A 119 -3.60 1.12 -6.43
N ASP A 120 -3.91 2.26 -7.04
CA ASP A 120 -3.36 2.64 -8.35
C ASP A 120 -1.83 2.84 -8.26
N MET A 121 -1.34 3.46 -7.18
CA MET A 121 0.10 3.60 -6.93
C MET A 121 0.79 2.26 -6.71
N ILE A 122 0.17 1.33 -5.97
CA ILE A 122 0.72 -0.02 -5.72
C ILE A 122 0.76 -0.84 -7.00
N GLN A 123 -0.25 -0.73 -7.87
CA GLN A 123 -0.21 -1.33 -9.20
C GLN A 123 0.97 -0.79 -10.03
N LYS A 124 1.15 0.53 -10.04
CA LYS A 124 2.28 1.17 -10.74
C LYS A 124 3.63 0.69 -10.18
N LEU A 125 3.76 0.60 -8.86
CA LEU A 125 4.94 0.04 -8.20
C LEU A 125 5.19 -1.41 -8.64
N PHE A 126 4.16 -2.26 -8.63
CA PHE A 126 4.27 -3.64 -9.08
C PHE A 126 4.81 -3.75 -10.51
N ILE A 127 4.28 -2.96 -11.45
CA ILE A 127 4.73 -2.98 -12.85
C ILE A 127 6.20 -2.59 -12.94
N PHE A 128 6.62 -1.53 -12.22
CA PHE A 128 8.03 -1.11 -12.22
C PHE A 128 8.96 -2.16 -11.63
N VAL A 129 8.58 -2.80 -10.52
CA VAL A 129 9.35 -3.88 -9.90
C VAL A 129 9.43 -5.09 -10.84
N TYR A 130 8.31 -5.48 -11.45
CA TYR A 130 8.25 -6.61 -12.36
C TYR A 130 9.11 -6.44 -13.62
N ASP A 131 9.04 -5.26 -14.23
CA ASP A 131 9.88 -4.96 -15.40
C ASP A 131 11.36 -4.85 -15.03
N PHE A 132 11.68 -4.25 -13.88
CA PHE A 132 13.05 -4.20 -13.39
C PHE A 132 13.62 -5.60 -13.11
N ASP A 133 12.85 -6.46 -12.47
CA ASP A 133 13.22 -7.83 -12.12
C ASP A 133 13.54 -8.66 -13.37
N LYS A 134 12.64 -8.67 -14.35
CA LYS A 134 12.84 -9.37 -15.64
C LYS A 134 14.09 -8.90 -16.37
N LEU A 135 14.37 -7.59 -16.34
CA LEU A 135 15.51 -7.01 -17.05
C LEU A 135 16.85 -7.33 -16.37
N ASN A 136 16.91 -7.21 -15.04
CA ASN A 136 18.17 -7.31 -14.29
C ASN A 136 18.48 -8.74 -13.80
N PHE A 137 17.46 -9.59 -13.66
CA PHE A 137 17.59 -10.95 -13.15
C PHE A 137 17.03 -12.00 -14.11
N SER A 138 17.09 -11.74 -15.42
CA SER A 138 16.46 -12.54 -16.51
C SER A 138 16.62 -14.06 -16.44
N LYS A 139 17.76 -14.58 -15.97
CA LYS A 139 18.00 -16.02 -15.84
C LYS A 139 17.19 -16.69 -14.72
N GLU A 140 16.97 -15.95 -13.64
CA GLU A 140 16.26 -16.43 -12.46
C GLU A 140 15.68 -15.21 -11.73
N PRO A 141 14.56 -14.65 -12.23
CA PRO A 141 13.92 -13.49 -11.63
C PRO A 141 13.44 -13.77 -10.21
N ALA A 142 13.41 -12.73 -9.38
CA ALA A 142 12.95 -12.81 -8.00
C ALA A 142 11.49 -13.28 -7.90
N TYR A 143 10.62 -12.86 -8.82
CA TYR A 143 9.19 -13.22 -8.80
C TYR A 143 8.94 -14.74 -8.79
N LEU A 144 9.85 -15.55 -9.33
CA LEU A 144 9.71 -17.02 -9.34
C LEU A 144 9.81 -17.65 -7.95
N LYS A 145 10.42 -16.96 -6.98
CA LYS A 145 10.59 -17.42 -5.59
C LYS A 145 9.56 -16.82 -4.64
N VAL A 146 8.82 -15.81 -5.09
CA VAL A 146 7.80 -15.15 -4.28
C VAL A 146 6.62 -16.09 -4.10
N ARG A 147 6.30 -16.37 -2.84
CA ARG A 147 5.14 -17.20 -2.49
C ARG A 147 3.86 -16.54 -2.99
N ASN A 148 3.01 -17.34 -3.63
CA ASN A 148 1.73 -16.90 -4.20
C ASN A 148 1.86 -15.71 -5.17
N PHE A 149 2.96 -15.64 -5.92
CA PHE A 149 3.15 -14.61 -6.94
C PHE A 149 2.02 -14.59 -7.99
N SER A 150 1.46 -15.76 -8.31
CA SER A 150 0.33 -15.89 -9.24
C SER A 150 -0.85 -15.00 -8.88
N GLU A 151 -1.12 -14.77 -7.58
CA GLU A 151 -2.20 -13.87 -7.15
C GLU A 151 -1.92 -12.40 -7.54
N LEU A 152 -0.65 -11.97 -7.51
CA LEU A 152 -0.25 -10.63 -7.96
C LEU A 152 -0.29 -10.51 -9.48
N GLU A 153 0.17 -11.54 -10.17
CA GLU A 153 0.12 -11.62 -11.63
C GLU A 153 -1.34 -11.55 -12.12
N GLU A 154 -2.25 -12.31 -11.51
CA GLU A 154 -3.67 -12.24 -11.82
C GLU A 154 -4.27 -10.86 -11.56
N MET A 155 -3.90 -10.24 -10.43
CA MET A 155 -4.41 -8.92 -10.04
C MET A 155 -3.98 -7.80 -10.99
N TYR A 156 -2.74 -7.83 -11.48
CA TYR A 156 -2.15 -6.67 -12.17
C TYR A 156 -1.78 -6.89 -13.64
N LEU A 157 -1.62 -8.14 -14.08
CA LEU A 157 -1.22 -8.47 -15.45
C LEU A 157 -2.37 -9.05 -16.26
N SER A 158 -3.32 -9.77 -15.64
CA SER A 158 -4.45 -10.38 -16.35
C SER A 158 -5.52 -9.40 -16.82
N GLY A 159 -5.54 -8.17 -16.29
CA GLY A 159 -6.47 -7.10 -16.69
C GLY A 159 -5.99 -6.20 -17.83
N ASN A 160 -4.78 -6.42 -18.37
CA ASN A 160 -4.18 -5.62 -19.46
C ASN A 160 -4.27 -6.31 -20.84
N LYS A 161 -5.24 -7.20 -21.04
CA LYS A 161 -5.56 -7.80 -22.35
C LYS A 161 -6.75 -7.12 -23.01
#